data_AF-A0A939L5L5-F1
#
_entry.id   AF-A0A939L5L5-F1
#
_cell.length_a   1.000
_cell.length_b   1.000
_cell.length_c   1.000
_cell.angle_alpha   90.00
_cell.angle_beta   90.00
_cell.angle_gamma   90.00
#
_symmetry.space_group_name_H-M   'P 1'
#
loop_
_entity.id
_entity.type
_entity.pdbx_description
1 polymer ?
#
loop_
_entity_poly.entity_id
_entity_poly.type
_entity_poly.pdbx_seq_one_letter_code
_entity_poly.pdbx_strand_id
1 'polypeptide(L)'
;MSPHYAERASRLPGAVVWTKGADAGDGAGGLVLPDGCMDLLWTEGRLLVAGPDTRAFRPGPGQRGPWAGVRLRPGAAPALLGVPAHELRDRRVDLADLRPAAEVRRLTERIDAAADPAAALERLALHLAAEAPPEDPLVRAVARAL
;
A
#
# COMPACT_ATOMS: atom_id res chain seq x y z
N MET A 1 15.99 7.04 -19.30
CA MET A 1 15.25 7.74 -18.23
C MET A 1 15.22 6.81 -17.03
N SER A 2 15.98 7.11 -15.99
CA SER A 2 16.06 6.26 -14.80
C SER A 2 14.67 6.10 -14.18
N PRO A 3 14.22 4.87 -13.87
CA PRO A 3 12.97 4.68 -13.15
C PRO A 3 13.18 5.04 -11.67
N HIS A 4 13.19 6.34 -11.39
CA HIS A 4 13.36 6.84 -10.04
C HIS A 4 12.09 6.63 -9.22
N TYR A 5 12.28 6.47 -7.92
CA TYR A 5 11.21 6.56 -6.93
C TYR A 5 10.51 7.92 -7.06
N ALA A 6 9.19 7.93 -7.07
CA ALA A 6 8.39 9.15 -7.12
C ALA A 6 7.22 9.05 -6.15
N GLU A 7 6.86 10.18 -5.54
CA GLU A 7 5.71 10.30 -4.64
C GLU A 7 4.82 11.46 -5.08
N ARG A 8 3.52 11.33 -4.81
CA ARG A 8 2.55 12.42 -4.92
C ARG A 8 1.47 12.29 -3.85
N ALA A 9 0.86 13.41 -3.49
CA ALA A 9 -0.32 13.39 -2.64
C ALA A 9 -1.42 12.51 -3.24
N SER A 10 -2.07 11.69 -2.39
CA SER A 10 -3.26 10.95 -2.77
C SER A 10 -4.49 11.83 -2.68
N ARG A 11 -5.50 11.50 -3.51
CA ARG A 11 -6.87 12.01 -3.34
C ARG A 11 -7.53 11.49 -2.06
N LEU A 12 -7.04 10.38 -1.49
CA LEU A 12 -7.44 9.91 -0.18
C LEU A 12 -6.76 10.77 0.91
N PRO A 13 -7.51 11.45 1.79
CA PRO A 13 -6.92 12.42 2.73
C PRO A 13 -5.84 11.83 3.65
N GLY A 14 -4.64 12.40 3.58
CA GLY A 14 -3.48 11.99 4.39
C GLY A 14 -2.72 10.77 3.84
N ALA A 15 -3.10 10.24 2.68
CA ALA A 15 -2.35 9.18 2.00
C ALA A 15 -1.39 9.74 0.94
N VAL A 16 -0.39 8.94 0.59
CA VAL A 16 0.60 9.24 -0.46
C VAL A 16 0.57 8.11 -1.48
N VAL A 17 0.58 8.47 -2.77
CA VAL A 17 0.80 7.51 -3.86
C VAL A 17 2.28 7.54 -4.22
N TRP A 18 2.92 6.38 -4.27
CA TRP A 18 4.31 6.25 -4.63
C TRP A 18 4.52 5.22 -5.73
N THR A 19 5.55 5.40 -6.55
CA THR A 19 5.96 4.45 -7.59
C THR A 19 7.46 4.19 -7.54
N LYS A 20 7.84 2.99 -7.97
CA LYS A 20 9.24 2.59 -8.15
C LYS A 20 9.32 1.68 -9.38
N GLY A 21 10.09 2.04 -10.40
CA GLY A 21 10.20 1.17 -11.58
C GLY A 21 11.24 0.04 -11.41
N ALA A 22 11.28 -0.85 -12.40
CA ALA A 22 11.99 -2.14 -12.34
C ALA A 22 13.53 -2.03 -12.26
N ASP A 23 14.12 -1.02 -12.89
CA ASP A 23 15.59 -0.83 -12.97
C ASP A 23 16.13 0.20 -11.96
N ALA A 24 15.39 0.48 -10.88
CA ALA A 24 15.94 1.23 -9.75
C ALA A 24 17.04 0.35 -9.11
N GLY A 25 18.28 0.52 -9.60
CA GLY A 25 19.35 -0.47 -9.56
C GLY A 25 19.70 -1.10 -8.20
N ASP A 26 20.49 -2.18 -8.28
CA ASP A 26 20.88 -3.09 -7.19
C ASP A 26 21.60 -2.44 -5.98
N GLY A 27 21.81 -1.12 -5.97
CA GLY A 27 22.53 -0.41 -4.92
C GLY A 27 21.72 -0.03 -3.69
N ALA A 28 20.39 0.02 -3.75
CA ALA A 28 19.56 0.30 -2.58
C ALA A 28 18.09 -0.08 -2.83
N GLY A 29 17.72 -1.33 -2.52
CA GLY A 29 16.40 -1.52 -1.91
C GLY A 29 16.38 -0.70 -0.64
N GLY A 30 15.93 0.56 -0.73
CA GLY A 30 15.95 1.51 0.38
C GLY A 30 15.35 0.85 1.62
N LEU A 31 15.96 1.11 2.78
CA LEU A 31 15.37 0.65 4.04
C LEU A 31 14.00 1.30 4.16
N VAL A 32 12.95 0.48 4.26
CA VAL A 32 11.65 0.94 4.71
C VAL A 32 11.77 1.05 6.22
N LEU A 33 11.72 2.28 6.72
CA LEU A 33 11.83 2.55 8.15
C LEU A 33 10.46 2.39 8.83
N PRO A 34 10.43 1.94 10.09
CA PRO A 34 9.21 1.95 10.90
C PRO A 34 8.59 3.35 10.97
N ASP A 35 7.49 3.56 10.26
CA ASP A 35 6.74 4.83 10.23
C ASP A 35 5.30 4.68 10.75
N GLY A 36 4.90 3.45 11.14
CA GLY A 36 3.55 3.13 11.58
C GLY A 36 2.49 3.21 10.47
N CYS A 37 2.89 3.48 9.24
CA CYS A 37 2.02 3.49 8.08
C CYS A 37 1.80 2.07 7.55
N MET A 38 0.78 1.92 6.73
CA MET A 38 0.48 0.68 6.02
C MET A 38 0.27 1.00 4.55
N ASP A 39 0.72 0.12 3.67
CA ASP A 39 0.66 0.36 2.24
C ASP A 39 -0.23 -0.70 1.57
N LEU A 40 -1.15 -0.23 0.72
CA LEU A 40 -1.72 -1.07 -0.33
C LEU A 40 -0.77 -1.04 -1.52
N LEU A 41 -0.32 -2.20 -1.97
CA LEU A 41 0.74 -2.33 -2.96
C LEU A 41 0.26 -3.10 -4.18
N TRP A 42 0.82 -2.72 -5.32
CA TRP A 42 0.73 -3.47 -6.55
C TRP A 42 2.12 -3.71 -7.13
N THR A 43 2.35 -4.92 -7.62
CA THR A 43 3.47 -5.30 -8.49
C THR A 43 2.99 -6.41 -9.42
N GLU A 44 3.21 -6.26 -10.72
CA GLU A 44 3.04 -7.30 -11.76
C GLU A 44 2.03 -8.43 -11.43
N GLY A 45 0.73 -8.17 -11.52
CA GLY A 45 -0.29 -9.21 -11.28
C GLY A 45 -0.53 -9.58 -9.81
N ARG A 46 -0.03 -8.79 -8.86
CA ARG A 46 -0.23 -9.03 -7.43
C ARG A 46 -0.67 -7.76 -6.71
N LEU A 47 -1.62 -7.93 -5.81
CA LEU A 47 -2.03 -6.94 -4.83
C LEU A 47 -1.63 -7.42 -3.45
N LEU A 48 -0.90 -6.58 -2.73
CA LEU A 48 -0.34 -6.90 -1.42
C LEU A 48 -0.74 -5.83 -0.42
N VAL A 49 -0.78 -6.20 0.86
CA VAL A 49 -0.83 -5.26 1.97
C VAL A 49 0.46 -5.38 2.77
N ALA A 50 1.19 -4.28 2.90
CA ALA A 50 2.26 -4.15 3.87
C ALA A 50 1.68 -3.57 5.17
N GLY A 51 1.74 -4.36 6.23
CA GLY A 51 1.40 -3.88 7.56
C GLY A 51 2.49 -3.00 8.17
N PRO A 52 2.25 -2.45 9.36
CA PRO A 52 3.19 -1.53 9.98
C PRO A 52 4.43 -2.30 10.41
N ASP A 53 5.59 -1.76 10.05
CA ASP A 53 6.88 -2.30 10.45
C ASP A 53 7.25 -1.84 11.86
N THR A 54 7.75 -2.76 12.68
CA THR A 54 8.44 -2.45 13.95
C THR A 54 9.96 -2.42 13.79
N ARG A 55 10.46 -2.92 12.66
CA ARG A 55 11.89 -2.97 12.31
C ARG A 55 12.08 -2.56 10.87
N ALA A 56 13.26 -2.02 10.56
CA ALA A 56 13.57 -1.67 9.17
C ALA A 56 13.44 -2.89 8.26
N PHE A 57 12.65 -2.76 7.21
CA PHE A 57 12.46 -3.79 6.20
C PHE A 57 13.33 -3.50 4.99
N ARG A 58 14.04 -4.52 4.52
CA ARG A 58 14.81 -4.48 3.28
C ARG A 58 14.17 -5.44 2.28
N PRO A 59 13.65 -4.94 1.13
CA PRO A 59 13.14 -5.79 0.08
C PRO A 59 14.19 -6.81 -0.39
N GLY A 60 13.80 -8.07 -0.53
CA GLY A 60 14.71 -9.16 -0.91
C GLY A 60 15.10 -9.14 -2.40
N PRO A 61 16.16 -9.86 -2.79
CA PRO A 61 16.54 -10.03 -4.19
C PRO A 61 15.39 -10.70 -4.95
N GLY A 62 14.80 -9.99 -5.92
CA GLY A 62 13.60 -10.43 -6.65
C GLY A 62 12.41 -9.46 -6.54
N GLN A 63 12.40 -8.54 -5.58
CA GLN A 63 11.40 -7.46 -5.48
C GLN A 63 11.79 -6.24 -6.32
N ARG A 64 12.15 -6.48 -7.59
CA ARG A 64 12.75 -5.48 -8.48
C ARG A 64 11.74 -4.41 -8.93
N GLY A 65 10.45 -4.75 -8.95
CA GLY A 65 9.39 -3.87 -9.45
C GLY A 65 9.06 -4.17 -10.90
N PRO A 66 8.17 -3.37 -11.53
CA PRO A 66 7.64 -2.11 -11.05
C PRO A 66 6.69 -2.24 -9.85
N TRP A 67 6.70 -1.23 -8.99
CA TRP A 67 5.83 -1.10 -7.83
C TRP A 67 5.00 0.17 -7.92
N ALA A 68 3.76 0.06 -7.50
CA ALA A 68 2.93 1.18 -7.09
C ALA A 68 2.43 0.93 -5.66
N GLY A 69 2.35 1.98 -4.85
CA GLY A 69 1.84 1.90 -3.50
C GLY A 69 0.93 3.08 -3.16
N VAL A 70 -0.04 2.81 -2.30
CA VAL A 70 -0.82 3.84 -1.59
C VAL A 70 -0.49 3.69 -0.12
N ARG A 71 0.37 4.59 0.38
CA ARG A 71 0.70 4.70 1.79
C ARG A 71 -0.44 5.38 2.53
N LEU A 72 -1.07 4.66 3.42
CA LEU A 72 -2.13 5.14 4.28
C LEU A 72 -1.51 5.76 5.53
N ARG A 73 -2.06 6.89 5.97
CA ARG A 73 -1.67 7.46 7.26
C ARG A 73 -1.84 6.45 8.39
N PRO A 74 -1.07 6.57 9.48
CA PRO A 74 -1.19 5.69 10.64
C PRO A 74 -2.65 5.60 11.12
N GLY A 75 -3.08 4.37 11.40
CA GLY A 75 -4.43 4.08 11.91
C GLY A 75 -5.57 4.04 10.88
N ALA A 76 -5.36 4.47 9.63
CA ALA A 76 -6.44 4.47 8.62
C ALA A 76 -6.70 3.08 8.03
N ALA A 77 -5.65 2.28 7.83
CA ALA A 77 -5.74 1.01 7.11
C ALA A 77 -6.69 -0.04 7.73
N PRO A 78 -6.80 -0.20 9.07
CA PRO A 78 -7.72 -1.19 9.64
C PRO A 78 -9.18 -1.00 9.21
N ALA A 79 -9.66 0.25 9.14
CA ALA A 79 -11.02 0.54 8.70
C ALA A 79 -11.23 0.19 7.21
N LEU A 80 -10.21 0.44 6.37
CA LEU A 80 -10.25 0.17 4.92
C LEU A 80 -10.11 -1.32 4.56
N LEU A 81 -9.37 -2.07 5.38
CA LEU A 81 -9.05 -3.47 5.13
C LEU A 81 -9.96 -4.45 5.88
N GLY A 82 -10.66 -3.98 6.92
CA GLY A 82 -11.48 -4.83 7.78
C GLY A 82 -10.68 -5.75 8.70
N VAL A 83 -9.37 -5.50 8.85
CA VAL A 83 -8.44 -6.33 9.62
C VAL A 83 -7.63 -5.46 10.59
N PRO A 84 -7.51 -5.83 11.87
CA PRO A 84 -6.69 -5.10 12.83
C PRO A 84 -5.23 -4.99 12.39
N ALA A 85 -4.63 -3.81 12.56
CA ALA A 85 -3.24 -3.55 12.15
C ALA A 85 -2.22 -4.53 12.78
N HIS A 86 -2.46 -4.98 14.01
CA HIS A 86 -1.55 -5.88 14.73
C HIS A 86 -1.46 -7.28 14.10
N GLU A 87 -2.47 -7.71 13.35
CA GLU A 87 -2.44 -9.00 12.64
C GLU A 87 -1.51 -8.96 11.41
N LEU A 88 -1.29 -7.77 10.88
CA LEU A 88 -0.44 -7.51 9.71
C LEU A 88 0.93 -6.91 10.08
N ARG A 89 1.18 -6.66 11.37
CA ARG A 89 2.44 -6.09 11.87
C ARG A 89 3.64 -6.93 11.41
N ASP A 90 4.65 -6.26 10.86
CA ASP A 90 5.86 -6.85 10.27
C ASP A 90 5.61 -7.83 9.11
N ARG A 91 4.41 -7.81 8.50
CA ARG A 91 4.02 -8.74 7.44
C ARG A 91 3.66 -8.04 6.13
N ARG A 92 3.90 -8.76 5.04
CA ARG A 92 3.37 -8.46 3.71
C ARG A 92 2.52 -9.65 3.31
N VAL A 93 1.23 -9.43 3.08
CA VAL A 93 0.27 -10.50 2.77
C VAL A 93 -0.39 -10.22 1.42
N ASP A 94 -0.77 -11.26 0.70
CA ASP A 94 -1.56 -11.08 -0.51
C ASP A 94 -2.95 -10.58 -0.13
N LEU A 95 -3.49 -9.62 -0.89
CA LEU A 95 -4.83 -9.07 -0.63
C LEU A 95 -5.91 -10.17 -0.69
N ALA A 96 -5.66 -11.25 -1.44
CA ALA A 96 -6.52 -12.42 -1.54
C ALA A 96 -6.61 -13.25 -0.24
N ASP A 97 -5.69 -13.04 0.70
CA ASP A 97 -5.78 -13.63 2.04
C ASP A 97 -6.72 -12.85 2.96
N LEU A 98 -7.04 -11.60 2.59
CA LEU A 98 -7.89 -10.70 3.37
C LEU A 98 -9.29 -10.51 2.76
N ARG A 99 -9.42 -10.76 1.44
CA ARG A 99 -10.65 -10.57 0.68
C ARG A 99 -10.92 -11.71 -0.29
N PRO A 100 -12.17 -11.91 -0.74
CA PRO A 100 -12.52 -12.99 -1.66
C PRO A 100 -11.60 -13.02 -2.89
N ALA A 101 -10.91 -14.14 -3.13
CA ALA A 101 -9.91 -14.26 -4.19
C ALA A 101 -10.43 -13.91 -5.60
N ALA A 102 -11.72 -14.18 -5.87
CA ALA A 102 -12.34 -13.82 -7.15
C ALA A 102 -12.49 -12.30 -7.35
N GLU A 103 -12.72 -11.55 -6.27
CA GLU A 103 -12.75 -10.08 -6.27
C GLU A 103 -11.35 -9.54 -6.51
N VAL A 104 -10.37 -10.03 -5.74
CA VAL A 104 -8.97 -9.59 -5.85
C VAL A 104 -8.43 -9.84 -7.26
N ARG A 105 -8.70 -11.00 -7.87
CA ARG A 105 -8.30 -11.28 -9.26
C ARG A 105 -8.84 -10.24 -10.24
N ARG A 106 -10.14 -9.90 -10.16
CA ARG A 106 -10.75 -8.89 -11.04
C ARG A 106 -10.15 -7.50 -10.81
N LEU A 107 -9.83 -7.15 -9.58
CA LEU A 107 -9.19 -5.88 -9.24
C LEU A 107 -7.75 -5.81 -9.79
N THR A 108 -6.98 -6.89 -9.62
CA THR A 108 -5.64 -7.03 -10.18
C THR A 108 -5.66 -6.89 -11.69
N GLU A 109 -6.50 -7.65 -12.40
CA GLU A 109 -6.63 -7.57 -13.87
C GLU A 109 -6.95 -6.14 -14.35
N ARG A 110 -7.82 -5.42 -13.63
CA ARG A 110 -8.16 -4.02 -13.94
C ARG A 110 -6.99 -3.06 -13.73
N ILE A 111 -6.14 -3.31 -12.74
CA ILE A 111 -4.96 -2.49 -12.45
C ILE A 111 -3.85 -2.79 -13.46
N ASP A 112 -3.62 -4.06 -13.79
CA ASP A 112 -2.65 -4.48 -14.80
C ASP A 112 -2.98 -3.92 -16.19
N ALA A 113 -4.26 -3.89 -16.56
CA ALA A 113 -4.72 -3.34 -17.83
C ALA A 113 -4.74 -1.80 -17.89
N ALA A 114 -4.46 -1.11 -16.77
CA ALA A 114 -4.49 0.34 -16.73
C ALA A 114 -3.21 0.94 -17.33
N ALA A 115 -3.36 2.02 -18.10
CA ALA A 115 -2.21 2.81 -18.58
C ALA A 115 -1.38 3.41 -17.43
N ASP A 116 -2.01 3.63 -16.27
CA ASP A 116 -1.36 4.07 -15.04
C ASP A 116 -1.83 3.18 -13.87
N PRO A 117 -1.04 2.14 -13.51
CA PRO A 117 -1.33 1.26 -12.39
C PRO A 117 -1.40 1.99 -11.04
N ALA A 118 -0.61 3.05 -10.83
CA ALA A 118 -0.65 3.83 -9.59
C ALA A 118 -1.96 4.62 -9.43
N ALA A 119 -2.44 5.25 -10.51
CA ALA A 119 -3.75 5.88 -10.49
C ALA A 119 -4.89 4.85 -10.33
N ALA A 120 -4.74 3.64 -10.88
CA ALA A 120 -5.71 2.55 -10.69
C ALA A 120 -5.73 2.03 -9.25
N LEU A 121 -4.56 1.87 -8.63
CA LEU A 121 -4.42 1.49 -7.23
C LEU A 121 -5.00 2.54 -6.28
N GLU A 122 -4.78 3.83 -6.56
CA GLU A 122 -5.39 4.92 -5.81
C GLU A 122 -6.92 4.90 -5.91
N ARG A 123 -7.49 4.59 -7.09
CA ARG A 123 -8.95 4.41 -7.25
C ARG A 123 -9.47 3.25 -6.41
N LEU A 124 -8.72 2.15 -6.31
CA LEU A 124 -9.08 1.05 -5.42
C LEU A 124 -9.07 1.52 -3.96
N ALA A 125 -8.02 2.21 -3.50
CA ALA A 125 -7.96 2.74 -2.14
C ALA A 125 -9.14 3.69 -1.81
N LEU A 126 -9.52 4.55 -2.75
CA LEU A 126 -10.70 5.42 -2.62
C LEU A 126 -12.01 4.65 -2.53
N HIS A 127 -12.18 3.61 -3.34
CA HIS A 127 -13.37 2.75 -3.31
C HIS A 127 -13.50 2.05 -1.95
N LEU A 128 -12.41 1.47 -1.46
CA LEU A 128 -12.36 0.83 -0.14
C LEU A 128 -12.67 1.81 0.98
N ALA A 129 -12.16 3.04 0.91
CA ALA A 129 -12.44 4.06 1.89
C ALA A 129 -13.91 4.53 1.87
N ALA A 130 -14.57 4.48 0.72
CA ALA A 130 -15.98 4.84 0.59
C ALA A 130 -16.92 3.76 1.16
N GLU A 131 -16.50 2.50 1.15
CA GLU A 131 -17.25 1.37 1.71
C GLU A 131 -16.91 1.09 3.18
N ALA A 132 -15.80 1.65 3.68
CA ALA A 132 -15.35 1.47 5.05
C ALA A 132 -16.30 2.13 6.06
N PRO A 133 -16.47 1.54 7.26
CA PRO A 133 -17.11 2.23 8.36
C PRO A 133 -16.32 3.49 8.75
N PRO A 134 -16.96 4.49 9.37
CA PRO A 134 -16.26 5.66 9.89
C PRO A 134 -15.08 5.26 10.78
N GLU A 135 -13.92 5.85 10.54
CA GLU A 135 -12.76 5.62 11.39
C GLU A 135 -13.01 6.16 12.81
N ASP A 136 -12.48 5.45 13.80
CA ASP A 136 -12.51 5.89 15.19
C ASP A 136 -11.83 7.27 15.34
N PRO A 137 -12.56 8.30 15.81
CA PRO A 137 -12.01 9.63 16.02
C PRO A 137 -10.79 9.66 16.96
N LEU A 138 -10.70 8.74 17.92
CA LEU A 138 -9.56 8.63 18.84
C LEU A 138 -8.31 8.15 18.12
N VAL A 139 -8.43 7.15 17.24
CA VAL A 139 -7.31 6.69 16.40
C VAL A 139 -6.79 7.84 15.55
N ARG A 140 -7.70 8.63 14.97
CA ARG A 140 -7.35 9.81 14.19
C ARG A 140 -6.69 10.92 15.00
N ALA A 141 -7.14 11.14 16.23
CA ALA A 141 -6.59 12.16 17.13
C ALA A 141 -5.17 11.78 17.58
N VAL A 142 -4.96 10.53 17.99
CA VAL A 142 -3.63 10.02 18.39
C VAL A 142 -2.65 10.11 17.22
N ALA A 143 -3.04 9.68 16.03
CA ALA A 143 -2.17 9.74 14.85
C ALA A 143 -1.78 11.16 14.44
N ARG A 144 -2.55 12.19 14.81
CA ARG A 144 -2.21 13.62 14.58
C ARG A 144 -1.33 14.22 15.67
N ALA A 145 -1.23 13.56 16.81
CA ALA A 145 -0.49 14.05 17.98
C ALA A 145 0.93 13.46 18.09
N LEU A 146 1.30 12.55 17.17
CA LEU A 146 2.63 11.95 17.02
C LEU A 146 3.37 12.64 15.86
#